data_AF-A0A3D1V1H7-F1
#
_entry.id   AF-A0A3D1V1H7-F1
#
_cell.length_a   1.000
_cell.length_b   1.000
_cell.length_c   1.000
_cell.angle_alpha   90.00
_cell.angle_beta   90.00
_cell.angle_gamma   90.00
#
_symmetry.space_group_name_H-M   'P 1'
#
loop_
_entity.id
_entity.type
_entity.pdbx_description
1 polymer ?
#
loop_
_entity_poly.entity_id
_entity_poly.type
_entity_poly.pdbx_seq_one_letter_code
_entity_poly.pdbx_strand_id
1 'polypeptide(L)'
;MRYYFVDQIERKILELLLIELLEYCKTFSLIWRNEFYDRSYKKYHDEFIANLEKFIIKQEKVFSWPGTRITGIPATRYTFDFSEDTLNVLLKYLSIYSCWGFEDFSLQDQNDIPVLTTISHEHIAFLDIEDSIYQNLIKDIPLLKDFLVKSETYTPSYAVVRINNDIDCTSYSHPIGIIKFFDTEEMADAFCETLEELKSSECFYMVVPFLGELPKIHHTTSRAESNKKDCFLA
;
A
#
# COMPACT_ATOMS: atom_id res chain seq x y z
N MET A 1 -2.75 -10.80 9.13
CA MET A 1 -2.42 -9.84 8.06
C MET A 1 -1.42 -8.85 8.60
N ARG A 2 -0.29 -8.69 7.91
CA ARG A 2 0.73 -7.69 8.23
C ARG A 2 0.94 -6.84 7.00
N TYR A 3 0.89 -5.52 7.19
CA TYR A 3 1.22 -4.57 6.16
C TYR A 3 2.68 -4.19 6.32
N TYR A 4 3.47 -4.38 5.26
CA TYR A 4 4.87 -3.98 5.24
C TYR A 4 4.97 -2.67 4.45
N PHE A 5 5.13 -1.57 5.18
CA PHE A 5 5.19 -0.25 4.60
C PHE A 5 6.57 0.03 4.00
N VAL A 6 6.55 0.66 2.83
CA VAL A 6 7.71 1.06 2.04
C VAL A 6 7.48 2.49 1.55
N ASP A 7 7.14 3.40 2.45
CA ASP A 7 6.82 4.79 2.09
C ASP A 7 7.97 5.46 1.37
N GLN A 8 7.64 6.47 0.57
CA GLN A 8 8.63 7.20 -0.22
C GLN A 8 9.50 6.25 -1.05
N ILE A 9 8.91 5.16 -1.55
CA ILE A 9 9.61 4.11 -2.26
C ILE A 9 10.46 4.72 -3.38
N GLU A 10 11.78 4.53 -3.27
CA GLU A 10 12.67 4.97 -4.33
C GLU A 10 12.45 4.10 -5.57
N ARG A 11 12.62 4.72 -6.75
CA ARG A 11 12.49 4.02 -8.03
C ARG A 11 13.24 2.68 -8.06
N LYS A 12 14.47 2.63 -7.56
CA LYS A 12 15.28 1.41 -7.54
C LYS A 12 14.64 0.29 -6.72
N ILE A 13 14.02 0.61 -5.59
CA ILE A 13 13.34 -0.37 -4.74
C ILE A 13 12.05 -0.84 -5.42
N LEU A 14 11.30 0.08 -6.03
CA LEU A 14 10.12 -0.28 -6.81
C LEU A 14 10.48 -1.22 -7.97
N GLU A 15 11.51 -0.91 -8.74
CA GLU A 15 11.99 -1.77 -9.84
C GLU A 15 12.34 -3.19 -9.33
N LEU A 16 13.07 -3.28 -8.21
CA LEU A 16 13.43 -4.58 -7.62
C LEU A 16 12.18 -5.33 -7.11
N LEU A 17 11.24 -4.64 -6.45
CA LEU A 17 9.99 -5.27 -6.03
C LEU A 17 9.19 -5.78 -7.22
N LEU A 18 9.08 -5.03 -8.31
CA LEU A 18 8.34 -5.48 -9.49
C LEU A 18 8.96 -6.73 -10.12
N ILE A 19 10.30 -6.85 -10.09
CA ILE A 19 11.01 -8.04 -10.57
C ILE A 19 10.69 -9.25 -9.67
N GLU A 20 10.90 -9.12 -8.36
CA GLU A 20 10.67 -10.23 -7.43
C GLU A 20 9.19 -10.63 -7.33
N LEU A 21 8.28 -9.67 -7.42
CA LEU A 21 6.84 -9.90 -7.33
C LEU A 21 6.25 -10.55 -8.59
N LEU A 22 7.02 -10.67 -9.67
CA LEU A 22 6.61 -11.38 -10.88
C LEU A 22 6.26 -12.85 -10.60
N GLU A 23 6.92 -13.47 -9.62
CA GLU A 23 6.63 -14.86 -9.23
C GLU A 23 5.30 -15.00 -8.48
N TYR A 24 4.83 -13.93 -7.83
CA TYR A 24 3.67 -13.95 -6.92
C TYR A 24 2.42 -13.32 -7.54
N CYS A 25 2.59 -12.40 -8.49
CA CYS A 25 1.50 -11.61 -9.05
C CYS A 25 1.10 -12.11 -10.45
N LYS A 26 -0.16 -11.85 -10.83
CA LYS A 26 -0.71 -12.18 -12.15
C LYS A 26 -1.27 -10.99 -12.89
N THR A 27 -1.64 -9.94 -12.19
CA THR A 27 -2.14 -8.73 -12.82
C THR A 27 -1.56 -7.51 -12.13
N PHE A 28 -1.53 -6.40 -12.88
CA PHE A 28 -1.37 -5.09 -12.28
C PHE A 28 -2.47 -4.18 -12.77
N SER A 29 -2.86 -3.26 -11.91
CA SER A 29 -3.79 -2.20 -12.24
C SER A 29 -3.19 -0.84 -11.97
N LEU A 30 -3.62 0.13 -12.76
CA LEU A 30 -3.25 1.52 -12.57
C LEU A 30 -4.46 2.42 -12.81
N ILE A 31 -4.50 3.51 -12.07
CA ILE A 31 -5.45 4.59 -12.26
C ILE A 31 -4.79 5.70 -13.06
N TRP A 32 -5.48 6.11 -14.12
CA TRP A 32 -5.07 7.23 -14.96
C TRP A 32 -6.11 8.34 -14.94
N ARG A 33 -5.73 9.53 -14.46
CA ARG A 33 -6.60 10.71 -14.46
C ARG A 33 -6.43 11.51 -15.74
N ASN A 34 -7.50 11.55 -16.53
CA ASN A 34 -7.53 12.20 -17.85
C ASN A 34 -7.39 13.73 -17.76
N GLU A 35 -7.54 14.33 -16.57
CA GLU A 35 -7.50 15.77 -16.33
C GLU A 35 -6.10 16.33 -16.04
N PHE A 36 -5.15 15.50 -15.59
CA PHE A 36 -3.73 15.88 -15.48
C PHE A 36 -2.99 15.84 -16.82
N TYR A 37 -3.75 15.87 -17.89
CA TYR A 37 -3.28 15.92 -19.26
C TYR A 37 -2.69 17.30 -19.56
N ASP A 38 -1.43 17.49 -19.18
CA ASP A 38 -0.59 18.47 -19.85
C ASP A 38 -0.05 17.82 -21.14
N ARG A 39 0.10 18.62 -22.21
CA ARG A 39 0.54 18.13 -23.54
C ARG A 39 1.91 17.45 -23.50
N SER A 40 2.69 17.71 -22.45
CA SER A 40 4.03 17.18 -22.20
C SER A 40 4.05 15.66 -21.95
N TYR A 41 3.02 15.07 -21.33
CA TYR A 41 3.01 13.64 -20.96
C TYR A 41 2.11 12.76 -21.82
N LYS A 42 1.22 13.35 -22.64
CA LYS A 42 0.32 12.59 -23.51
C LYS A 42 1.08 11.59 -24.37
N LYS A 43 2.16 12.02 -25.01
CA LYS A 43 2.93 11.17 -25.93
C LYS A 43 3.43 9.91 -25.22
N TYR A 44 4.03 10.07 -24.04
CA TYR A 44 4.54 8.94 -23.27
C TYR A 44 3.40 8.02 -22.79
N HIS A 45 2.25 8.58 -22.44
CA HIS A 45 1.09 7.78 -22.05
C HIS A 45 0.55 6.97 -23.22
N ASP A 46 0.34 7.60 -24.38
CA ASP A 46 -0.15 6.91 -25.56
C ASP A 46 0.83 5.79 -25.97
N GLU A 47 2.13 6.08 -25.94
CA GLU A 47 3.15 5.06 -26.19
C GLU A 47 3.11 3.95 -25.14
N PHE A 48 2.98 4.26 -23.85
CA PHE A 48 2.87 3.28 -22.78
C PHE A 48 1.67 2.35 -22.97
N ILE A 49 0.48 2.92 -23.16
CA ILE A 49 -0.74 2.16 -23.39
C ILE A 49 -0.66 1.36 -24.69
N ALA A 50 -0.13 1.93 -25.77
CA ALA A 50 0.04 1.19 -27.03
C ALA A 50 0.98 -0.02 -26.89
N ASN A 51 2.05 0.09 -26.08
CA ASN A 51 2.94 -1.05 -25.80
C ASN A 51 2.28 -2.12 -24.93
N LEU A 52 1.27 -1.76 -24.15
CA LEU A 52 0.54 -2.68 -23.27
C LEU A 52 -0.82 -3.13 -23.80
N GLU A 53 -1.30 -2.59 -24.92
CA GLU A 53 -2.68 -2.73 -25.40
C GLU A 53 -3.11 -4.20 -25.52
N LYS A 54 -2.22 -5.05 -26.04
CA LYS A 54 -2.47 -6.50 -26.20
C LYS A 54 -2.56 -7.28 -24.89
N PHE A 55 -2.13 -6.68 -23.78
CA PHE A 55 -2.14 -7.27 -22.44
C PHE A 55 -3.25 -6.71 -21.54
N ILE A 56 -4.08 -5.78 -22.05
CA ILE A 56 -5.21 -5.24 -21.30
C ILE A 56 -6.22 -6.37 -21.07
N ILE A 57 -6.46 -6.67 -19.79
CA ILE A 57 -7.52 -7.57 -19.34
C ILE A 57 -8.82 -6.79 -19.19
N LYS A 58 -8.74 -5.58 -18.63
CA LYS A 58 -9.90 -4.75 -18.33
C LYS A 58 -9.57 -3.26 -18.46
N GLN A 59 -10.52 -2.51 -18.97
CA GLN A 59 -10.48 -1.05 -18.99
C GLN A 59 -11.84 -0.50 -18.60
N GLU A 60 -11.88 0.36 -17.59
CA GLU A 60 -13.12 0.89 -17.04
C GLU A 60 -13.00 2.38 -16.71
N LYS A 61 -14.12 3.10 -16.82
CA LYS A 61 -14.22 4.48 -16.34
C LYS A 61 -14.66 4.47 -14.89
N VAL A 62 -13.89 5.13 -14.03
CA VAL A 62 -14.12 5.14 -12.58
C VAL A 62 -14.24 6.56 -12.05
N PHE A 63 -15.12 6.73 -11.08
CA PHE A 63 -15.28 7.96 -10.29
C PHE A 63 -14.77 7.78 -8.86
N SER A 64 -14.46 6.55 -8.47
CA SER A 64 -13.88 6.22 -7.19
C SER A 64 -12.99 4.99 -7.30
N TRP A 65 -11.98 4.96 -6.46
CA TRP A 65 -11.07 3.85 -6.24
C TRP A 65 -10.53 3.97 -4.80
N PRO A 66 -9.77 2.98 -4.31
CA PRO A 66 -9.38 2.92 -2.91
C PRO A 66 -8.74 4.24 -2.45
N GLY A 67 -9.33 4.92 -1.46
CA GLY A 67 -8.82 6.19 -0.93
C GLY A 67 -9.09 7.43 -1.76
N THR A 68 -9.86 7.36 -2.85
CA THR A 68 -10.13 8.53 -3.69
C THR A 68 -11.49 8.49 -4.36
N ARG A 69 -12.21 9.61 -4.28
CA ARG A 69 -13.42 9.87 -5.06
C ARG A 69 -13.31 11.20 -5.79
N ILE A 70 -13.59 11.20 -7.08
CA ILE A 70 -13.55 12.39 -7.94
C ILE A 70 -14.95 12.78 -8.43
N THR A 71 -15.14 14.09 -8.60
CA THR A 71 -16.31 14.66 -9.28
C THR A 71 -15.88 15.26 -10.61
N GLY A 72 -16.62 15.02 -11.69
CA GLY A 72 -16.31 15.60 -13.01
C GLY A 72 -15.91 14.56 -14.04
N ILE A 73 -14.70 14.66 -14.60
CA ILE A 73 -14.23 13.76 -15.66
C ILE A 73 -13.79 12.43 -15.02
N PRO A 74 -14.34 11.28 -15.44
CA PRO A 74 -13.93 10.00 -14.87
C PRO A 74 -12.46 9.68 -15.20
N ALA A 75 -11.78 9.06 -14.25
CA ALA A 75 -10.49 8.43 -14.46
C ALA A 75 -10.67 7.14 -15.27
N THR A 76 -9.58 6.63 -15.81
CA THR A 76 -9.55 5.31 -16.46
C THR A 76 -8.76 4.36 -15.56
N ARG A 77 -9.37 3.27 -15.14
CA ARG A 77 -8.65 2.14 -14.54
C ARG A 77 -8.31 1.15 -15.63
N TYR A 78 -7.04 0.80 -15.72
CA TYR A 78 -6.56 -0.27 -16.57
C TYR A 78 -6.12 -1.43 -15.69
N THR A 79 -6.49 -2.65 -16.07
CA THR A 79 -5.95 -3.90 -15.52
C THR A 79 -5.29 -4.66 -16.65
N PHE A 80 -4.05 -5.08 -16.43
CA PHE A 80 -3.23 -5.81 -17.39
C PHE A 80 -2.80 -7.14 -16.82
N ASP A 81 -2.51 -8.10 -17.70
CA ASP A 81 -1.72 -9.27 -17.33
C ASP A 81 -0.34 -8.84 -16.85
N PHE A 82 0.20 -9.52 -15.84
CA PHE A 82 1.53 -9.27 -15.32
C PHE A 82 2.47 -10.43 -15.66
N SER A 83 3.29 -10.19 -16.65
CA SER A 83 4.30 -11.10 -17.22
C SER A 83 5.61 -10.37 -17.49
N GLU A 84 6.68 -11.10 -17.80
CA GLU A 84 7.99 -10.53 -18.15
C GLU A 84 7.89 -9.44 -19.23
N ASP A 85 7.05 -9.66 -20.25
CA ASP A 85 6.83 -8.70 -21.33
C ASP A 85 6.27 -7.37 -20.79
N THR A 86 5.22 -7.45 -19.96
CA THR A 86 4.59 -6.26 -19.39
C THR A 86 5.47 -5.57 -18.34
N LEU A 87 6.24 -6.34 -17.57
CA LEU A 87 7.24 -5.84 -16.63
C LEU A 87 8.30 -5.02 -17.37
N ASN A 88 8.83 -5.53 -18.49
CA ASN A 88 9.81 -4.80 -19.29
C ASN A 88 9.27 -3.46 -19.79
N VAL A 89 7.99 -3.41 -20.16
CA VAL A 89 7.32 -2.15 -20.52
C VAL A 89 7.20 -1.26 -19.28
N LEU A 90 6.67 -1.75 -18.15
CA LEU A 90 6.55 -0.98 -16.91
C LEU A 90 7.87 -0.35 -16.47
N LEU A 91 8.95 -1.12 -16.41
CA LEU A 91 10.28 -0.65 -16.00
C LEU A 91 10.81 0.47 -16.91
N LYS A 92 10.55 0.39 -18.22
CA LYS A 92 10.91 1.44 -19.17
C LYS A 92 10.21 2.76 -18.82
N TYR A 93 8.93 2.72 -18.48
CA TYR A 93 8.13 3.94 -18.26
C TYR A 93 8.21 4.49 -16.84
N LEU A 94 8.48 3.67 -15.82
CA LEU A 94 8.80 4.15 -14.47
C LEU A 94 10.01 5.10 -14.47
N SER A 95 10.94 4.92 -15.41
CA SER A 95 12.06 5.84 -15.59
C SER A 95 11.66 7.25 -16.02
N ILE A 96 10.50 7.38 -16.67
CA ILE A 96 9.96 8.63 -17.23
C ILE A 96 9.01 9.28 -16.22
N TYR A 97 8.20 8.45 -15.56
CA TYR A 97 7.12 8.85 -14.67
C TYR A 97 7.54 9.10 -13.23
N SER A 98 8.77 8.72 -12.85
CA SER A 98 9.15 8.49 -11.45
C SER A 98 8.28 7.39 -10.80
N CYS A 99 8.51 7.06 -9.53
CA CYS A 99 7.72 6.06 -8.80
C CYS A 99 6.23 6.43 -8.64
N TRP A 100 5.84 7.63 -9.06
CA TRP A 100 4.53 8.24 -8.78
C TRP A 100 3.83 8.82 -10.02
N GLY A 101 4.27 8.51 -11.24
CA GLY A 101 3.68 9.11 -12.44
C GLY A 101 2.44 8.38 -12.96
N PHE A 102 1.87 7.48 -12.16
CA PHE A 102 0.48 7.02 -12.24
C PHE A 102 -0.27 7.59 -11.04
N GLU A 103 -1.60 7.72 -11.09
CA GLU A 103 -2.33 8.20 -9.92
C GLU A 103 -2.18 7.19 -8.78
N ASP A 104 -2.65 5.96 -8.98
CA ASP A 104 -2.45 4.85 -8.05
C ASP A 104 -2.11 3.59 -8.85
N PHE A 105 -1.33 2.68 -8.25
CA PHE A 105 -0.90 1.42 -8.85
C PHE A 105 -1.03 0.26 -7.86
N SER A 106 -1.48 -0.90 -8.34
CA SER A 106 -1.62 -2.11 -7.53
C SER A 106 -1.19 -3.36 -8.31
N LEU A 107 -0.33 -4.19 -7.70
CA LEU A 107 -0.09 -5.57 -8.14
C LEU A 107 -1.01 -6.52 -7.39
N GLN A 108 -1.49 -7.54 -8.09
CA GLN A 108 -2.47 -8.50 -7.58
C GLN A 108 -2.04 -9.94 -7.88
N ASP A 109 -2.36 -10.86 -6.97
CA ASP A 109 -2.12 -12.30 -7.14
C ASP A 109 -3.14 -12.95 -8.11
N GLN A 110 -3.09 -14.28 -8.26
CA GLN A 110 -4.04 -15.02 -9.12
C GLN A 110 -5.51 -14.95 -8.67
N ASN A 111 -5.79 -14.46 -7.46
CA ASN A 111 -7.11 -14.34 -6.88
C ASN A 111 -7.59 -12.88 -6.82
N ASP A 112 -6.93 -11.99 -7.58
CA ASP A 112 -7.14 -10.54 -7.56
C ASP A 112 -6.90 -9.90 -6.18
N ILE A 113 -6.13 -10.56 -5.31
CA ILE A 113 -5.79 -10.03 -3.99
C ILE A 113 -4.61 -9.07 -4.15
N PRO A 114 -4.72 -7.81 -3.67
CA PRO A 114 -3.61 -6.86 -3.70
C PRO A 114 -2.39 -7.37 -2.94
N VAL A 115 -1.23 -7.25 -3.56
CA VAL A 115 0.08 -7.67 -3.04
C VAL A 115 0.97 -6.45 -2.79
N LEU A 116 1.03 -5.52 -3.74
CA LEU A 116 1.68 -4.21 -3.61
C LEU A 116 0.65 -3.16 -3.98
N THR A 117 0.50 -2.14 -3.14
CA THR A 117 -0.36 -0.98 -3.44
C THR A 117 0.43 0.30 -3.23
N THR A 118 0.22 1.26 -4.12
CA THR A 118 0.80 2.61 -4.07
C THR A 118 -0.32 3.63 -4.20
N ILE A 119 -0.28 4.65 -3.34
CA ILE A 119 -1.18 5.80 -3.34
C ILE A 119 -0.32 7.02 -3.63
N SER A 120 -0.30 7.51 -4.86
CA SER A 120 0.81 8.37 -5.29
C SER A 120 0.74 9.78 -4.73
N HIS A 121 -0.45 10.33 -4.56
CA HIS A 121 -0.63 11.68 -4.02
C HIS A 121 -0.23 11.78 -2.54
N GLU A 122 -0.38 10.70 -1.78
CA GLU A 122 0.06 10.61 -0.38
C GLU A 122 1.47 10.00 -0.21
N HIS A 123 2.11 9.59 -1.31
CA HIS A 123 3.43 8.93 -1.30
C HIS A 123 3.48 7.67 -0.41
N ILE A 124 2.34 6.97 -0.29
CA ILE A 124 2.18 5.75 0.51
C ILE A 124 2.41 4.54 -0.40
N ALA A 125 3.19 3.58 0.09
CA ALA A 125 3.29 2.27 -0.56
C ALA A 125 3.39 1.17 0.50
N PHE A 126 2.70 0.06 0.26
CA PHE A 126 2.70 -1.07 1.20
C PHE A 126 2.54 -2.41 0.49
N LEU A 127 3.15 -3.42 1.08
CA LEU A 127 2.95 -4.81 0.72
C LEU A 127 1.91 -5.44 1.66
N ASP A 128 0.94 -6.12 1.07
CA ASP A 128 -0.02 -6.96 1.79
C ASP A 128 0.27 -8.42 1.45
N ILE A 129 1.22 -8.98 2.20
CA ILE A 129 1.78 -10.30 1.93
C ILE A 129 1.98 -11.06 3.24
N GLU A 130 2.11 -12.38 3.12
CA GLU A 130 2.51 -13.22 4.25
C GLU A 130 3.94 -12.90 4.71
N ASP A 131 4.19 -13.09 6.00
CA ASP A 131 5.52 -12.94 6.60
C ASP A 131 6.58 -13.78 5.89
N SER A 132 6.22 -15.00 5.48
CA SER A 132 7.09 -15.92 4.76
C SER A 132 7.62 -15.31 3.45
N ILE A 133 6.73 -14.72 2.66
CA ILE A 133 7.03 -14.04 1.40
C ILE A 133 7.88 -12.80 1.68
N TYR A 134 7.50 -12.00 2.67
CA TYR A 134 8.27 -10.82 3.06
C TYR A 134 9.71 -11.18 3.48
N GLN A 135 9.88 -12.25 4.26
CA GLN A 135 11.20 -12.74 4.67
C GLN A 135 12.06 -13.23 3.50
N ASN A 136 11.45 -13.64 2.39
CA ASN A 136 12.19 -13.96 1.16
C ASN A 136 12.57 -12.66 0.43
N LEU A 137 11.63 -11.74 0.25
CA LEU A 137 11.89 -10.44 -0.40
C LEU A 137 13.03 -9.66 0.25
N ILE A 138 13.15 -9.65 1.58
CA ILE A 138 14.28 -8.96 2.25
C ILE A 138 15.62 -9.68 2.10
N LYS A 139 15.64 -10.98 1.77
CA LYS A 139 16.90 -11.69 1.47
C LYS A 139 17.39 -11.30 0.08
N ASP A 140 16.46 -11.23 -0.87
CA ASP A 140 16.76 -10.96 -2.28
C ASP A 140 16.94 -9.46 -2.53
N ILE A 141 16.24 -8.62 -1.76
CA ILE A 141 16.36 -7.16 -1.73
C ILE A 141 16.76 -6.71 -0.31
N PRO A 142 18.04 -6.83 0.09
CA PRO A 142 18.48 -6.42 1.43
C PRO A 142 18.15 -4.97 1.80
N LEU A 143 18.14 -4.07 0.81
CA LEU A 143 17.79 -2.66 0.99
C LEU A 143 16.34 -2.46 1.48
N LEU A 144 15.43 -3.40 1.22
CA LEU A 144 14.03 -3.32 1.64
C LEU A 144 13.91 -3.28 3.17
N LYS A 145 14.87 -3.84 3.90
CA LYS A 145 14.92 -3.84 5.35
C LYS A 145 15.07 -2.43 5.94
N ASP A 146 15.73 -1.53 5.21
CA ASP A 146 15.97 -0.15 5.65
C ASP A 146 14.76 0.76 5.44
N PHE A 147 13.82 0.37 4.57
CA PHE A 147 12.55 1.06 4.34
C PHE A 147 11.44 0.69 5.33
N LEU A 148 11.66 -0.34 6.17
CA LEU A 148 10.84 -0.54 7.36
C LEU A 148 11.16 0.58 8.34
N VAL A 149 10.26 1.56 8.43
CA VAL A 149 10.38 2.75 9.27
C VAL A 149 10.92 2.40 10.67
N LYS A 150 12.20 2.72 10.90
CA LYS A 150 12.69 3.13 12.21
C LYS A 150 12.27 4.59 12.39
N SER A 151 11.09 4.84 12.95
CA SER A 151 10.71 6.19 13.40
C SER A 151 11.39 6.50 14.73
N GLU A 152 12.72 6.56 14.72
CA GLU A 152 13.43 7.13 15.87
C GLU A 152 13.30 8.66 15.75
N THR A 153 12.47 9.24 16.63
CA THR A 153 12.17 10.67 16.87
C THR A 153 10.97 11.33 16.16
N TYR A 154 9.92 10.59 15.82
CA TYR A 154 8.70 11.19 15.28
C TYR A 154 7.49 11.04 16.21
N THR A 155 6.66 12.09 16.37
CA THR A 155 5.39 12.03 17.11
C THR A 155 4.25 12.19 16.11
N PRO A 156 3.59 11.10 15.71
CA PRO A 156 2.50 11.17 14.73
C PRO A 156 1.25 11.82 15.32
N SER A 157 0.42 12.39 14.46
CA SER A 157 -0.85 13.04 14.84
C SER A 157 -2.04 12.10 14.73
N TYR A 158 -1.96 11.07 13.88
CA TYR A 158 -3.05 10.15 13.59
C TYR A 158 -2.56 8.70 13.54
N ALA A 159 -3.47 7.77 13.80
CA ALA A 159 -3.24 6.33 13.63
C ALA A 159 -4.42 5.70 12.89
N VAL A 160 -4.13 4.78 11.97
CA VAL A 160 -5.13 3.85 11.44
C VAL A 160 -5.11 2.60 12.28
N VAL A 161 -6.27 2.25 12.81
CA VAL A 161 -6.46 1.08 13.68
C VAL A 161 -7.40 0.07 13.02
N ARG A 162 -7.15 -1.21 13.29
CA ARG A 162 -8.05 -2.31 12.96
C ARG A 162 -8.90 -2.67 14.16
N ILE A 163 -10.20 -2.81 13.94
CA ILE A 163 -11.18 -3.29 14.91
C ILE A 163 -11.74 -4.61 14.37
N ASN A 164 -11.49 -5.72 15.07
CA ASN A 164 -12.01 -7.03 14.66
C ASN A 164 -13.50 -7.16 15.03
N ASN A 165 -14.27 -7.86 14.19
CA ASN A 165 -15.72 -8.05 14.39
C ASN A 165 -16.09 -9.06 15.49
N ASP A 166 -15.15 -9.93 15.90
CA ASP A 166 -15.36 -10.96 16.93
C ASP A 166 -15.20 -10.41 18.36
N ILE A 167 -16.01 -9.42 18.74
CA ILE A 167 -16.06 -8.94 20.12
C ILE A 167 -17.26 -9.55 20.83
N ASP A 168 -17.01 -10.62 21.58
CA ASP A 168 -17.85 -10.99 22.71
C ASP A 168 -17.69 -9.86 23.76
N CYS A 169 -18.69 -8.97 23.84
CA CYS A 169 -18.72 -7.74 24.64
C CYS A 169 -18.52 -7.93 26.16
N THR A 170 -18.27 -9.16 26.60
CA THR A 170 -18.10 -9.56 28.00
C THR A 170 -16.64 -9.56 28.47
N SER A 171 -15.66 -9.45 27.54
CA SER A 171 -14.24 -9.38 27.88
C SER A 171 -13.63 -8.03 27.48
N TYR A 172 -13.25 -7.22 28.47
CA TYR A 172 -12.61 -5.91 28.29
C TYR A 172 -11.15 -5.99 27.80
N SER A 173 -10.75 -7.09 27.15
CA SER A 173 -9.37 -7.37 26.75
C SER A 173 -9.22 -7.51 25.23
N HIS A 174 -9.39 -6.37 24.54
CA HIS A 174 -8.86 -5.96 23.22
C HIS A 174 -9.34 -6.73 21.96
N PRO A 175 -9.34 -6.09 20.76
CA PRO A 175 -8.13 -6.13 19.91
C PRO A 175 -7.98 -4.91 18.97
N ILE A 176 -8.05 -3.66 19.45
CA ILE A 176 -7.67 -2.51 18.61
C ILE A 176 -6.18 -2.66 18.29
N GLY A 177 -5.87 -2.95 17.02
CA GLY A 177 -4.50 -3.09 16.54
C GLY A 177 -4.11 -1.85 15.76
N ILE A 178 -3.08 -1.12 16.22
CA ILE A 178 -2.50 -0.03 15.41
C ILE A 178 -1.85 -0.66 14.18
N ILE A 179 -2.29 -0.23 13.00
CA ILE A 179 -1.70 -0.64 11.73
C ILE A 179 -0.53 0.28 11.39
N LYS A 180 -0.78 1.59 11.44
CA LYS A 180 0.19 2.61 11.06
C LYS A 180 -0.17 3.97 11.65
N PHE A 181 0.86 4.77 11.84
CA PHE A 181 0.77 6.16 12.22
C PHE A 181 0.98 7.10 11.03
N PHE A 182 0.32 8.25 11.05
CA PHE A 182 0.33 9.26 9.99
C PHE A 182 0.44 10.68 10.55
N ASP A 183 0.93 11.58 9.71
CA ASP A 183 1.21 12.98 10.05
C ASP A 183 -0.06 13.83 9.98
N THR A 184 -0.90 13.53 9.01
CA THR A 184 -2.14 14.23 8.71
C THR A 184 -3.33 13.28 8.70
N GLU A 185 -4.53 13.84 8.87
CA GLU A 185 -5.78 13.10 8.79
C GLU A 185 -6.01 12.60 7.37
N GLU A 186 -5.69 13.43 6.36
CA GLU A 186 -5.92 13.10 4.95
C GLU A 186 -5.15 11.84 4.52
N MET A 187 -3.87 11.72 4.91
CA MET A 187 -3.08 10.51 4.64
C MET A 187 -3.65 9.27 5.32
N ALA A 188 -4.11 9.43 6.57
CA ALA A 188 -4.69 8.34 7.35
C ALA A 188 -6.03 7.89 6.75
N ASP A 189 -6.88 8.83 6.35
CA ASP A 189 -8.17 8.57 5.71
C ASP A 189 -7.98 7.87 4.37
N ALA A 190 -7.10 8.37 3.49
CA ALA A 190 -6.83 7.75 2.19
C ALA A 190 -6.36 6.29 2.34
N PHE A 191 -5.49 6.02 3.32
CA PHE A 191 -5.07 4.66 3.63
C PHE A 191 -6.21 3.82 4.23
N CYS A 192 -6.99 4.37 5.16
CA CYS A 192 -8.11 3.68 5.80
C CYS A 192 -9.18 3.26 4.79
N GLU A 193 -9.63 4.19 3.94
CA GLU A 193 -10.53 3.93 2.83
C GLU A 193 -9.95 2.88 1.87
N THR A 194 -8.64 2.94 1.63
CA THR A 194 -7.98 1.93 0.80
C THR A 194 -8.11 0.53 1.41
N LEU A 195 -7.88 0.40 2.72
CA LEU A 195 -8.05 -0.88 3.41
C LEU A 195 -9.49 -1.39 3.40
N GLU A 196 -10.47 -0.50 3.54
CA GLU A 196 -11.90 -0.84 3.49
C GLU A 196 -12.36 -1.31 2.11
N GLU A 197 -11.84 -0.71 1.03
CA GLU A 197 -12.18 -1.15 -0.33
C GLU A 197 -11.47 -2.46 -0.72
N LEU A 198 -10.23 -2.64 -0.29
CA LEU A 198 -9.44 -3.83 -0.62
C LEU A 198 -9.82 -5.06 0.22
N LYS A 199 -10.54 -4.90 1.33
CA LYS A 199 -10.87 -6.00 2.26
C LYS A 199 -12.36 -6.07 2.54
N SER A 200 -12.94 -7.26 2.46
CA SER A 200 -14.35 -7.48 2.80
C SER A 200 -14.57 -7.97 4.24
N SER A 201 -15.58 -7.37 4.88
CA SER A 201 -16.45 -7.84 5.99
C SER A 201 -15.92 -8.36 7.32
N GLU A 202 -14.64 -8.71 7.51
CA GLU A 202 -14.19 -9.35 8.76
C GLU A 202 -13.68 -8.37 9.84
N CYS A 203 -13.36 -7.13 9.46
CA CYS A 203 -12.92 -6.09 10.36
C CYS A 203 -13.25 -4.70 9.80
N PHE A 204 -13.31 -3.70 10.69
CA PHE A 204 -13.43 -2.29 10.32
C PHE A 204 -12.11 -1.57 10.59
N TYR A 205 -11.79 -0.60 9.75
CA TYR A 205 -10.64 0.28 9.93
C TYR A 205 -11.13 1.64 10.39
N MET A 206 -10.31 2.35 11.17
CA MET A 206 -10.68 3.66 11.68
C MET A 206 -9.44 4.54 11.82
N VAL A 207 -9.59 5.81 11.45
CA VAL A 207 -8.63 6.86 11.78
C VAL A 207 -8.91 7.38 13.18
N VAL A 208 -7.89 7.41 14.03
CA VAL A 208 -7.96 7.98 15.39
C VAL A 208 -6.87 9.03 15.57
N PRO A 209 -7.17 10.18 16.21
CA PRO A 209 -6.14 11.11 16.64
C PRO A 209 -5.20 10.44 17.63
N PHE A 210 -3.89 10.59 17.44
CA PHE A 210 -2.87 10.10 18.33
C PHE A 210 -2.34 11.25 19.19
N LEU A 211 -2.68 11.23 20.49
CA LEU A 211 -2.32 12.27 21.45
C LEU A 211 -1.20 11.82 22.42
N GLY A 212 -0.55 10.68 22.16
CA GLY A 212 0.37 10.02 23.09
C GLY A 212 1.84 10.01 22.62
N GLU A 213 2.73 9.59 23.51
CA GLU A 213 4.09 9.17 23.13
C GLU A 213 4.02 7.80 22.44
N LEU A 214 4.80 7.61 21.37
CA LEU A 214 4.86 6.34 20.65
C LEU A 214 5.20 5.18 21.63
N PRO A 215 4.45 4.07 21.63
CA PRO A 215 4.90 2.88 22.35
C PRO A 215 6.24 2.45 21.76
N LYS A 216 7.28 2.31 22.60
CA LYS A 216 8.56 1.73 22.17
C LYS A 216 8.28 0.32 21.64
N ILE A 217 8.30 0.16 20.32
CA ILE A 217 8.18 -1.14 19.68
C ILE A 217 9.50 -1.87 19.94
N HIS A 218 9.57 -2.58 21.06
CA HIS A 218 10.64 -3.53 21.29
C HIS A 218 10.42 -4.71 20.34
N HIS A 219 11.27 -4.85 19.32
CA HIS A 219 11.45 -6.13 18.66
C HIS A 219 11.91 -7.13 19.72
N THR A 220 10.97 -7.89 20.30
CA THR A 220 11.27 -9.07 21.09
C THR A 220 11.89 -10.11 20.17
N THR A 221 13.21 -10.05 20.04
CA THR A 221 14.02 -11.25 19.85
C THR A 221 13.87 -12.09 21.12
N SER A 222 13.65 -13.39 20.93
CA SER A 222 13.19 -14.34 21.94
C SER A 222 13.92 -14.27 23.29
N ARG A 223 13.17 -14.28 24.39
CA ARG A 223 13.26 -15.29 25.46
C ARG A 223 12.20 -15.02 26.53
N ALA A 224 11.59 -16.11 27.01
CA ALA A 224 10.79 -16.11 28.22
C ALA A 224 11.58 -15.48 29.37
N GLU A 225 10.98 -14.53 30.07
CA GLU A 225 11.01 -14.48 31.53
C GLU A 225 9.99 -13.46 32.06
N SER A 226 9.32 -13.89 33.12
CA SER A 226 8.33 -13.19 33.91
C SER A 226 8.79 -11.80 34.38
N ASN A 227 7.91 -10.79 34.32
CA ASN A 227 7.25 -10.31 35.54
C ASN A 227 6.19 -9.24 35.29
N LYS A 228 5.26 -9.24 36.25
CA LYS A 228 4.04 -8.48 36.43
C LYS A 228 4.16 -6.95 36.36
N LYS A 229 3.01 -6.39 35.98
CA LYS A 229 2.39 -5.11 36.41
C LYS A 229 3.14 -3.84 35.98
N ASP A 230 2.48 -3.02 35.16
CA ASP A 230 1.79 -1.84 35.69
C ASP A 230 0.72 -1.32 34.71
N CYS A 231 -0.40 -0.90 35.31
CA CYS A 231 -1.58 -0.36 34.66
C CYS A 231 -1.35 1.10 34.24
N PHE A 232 -1.83 1.49 33.06
CA PHE A 232 -1.99 2.89 32.68
C PHE A 232 -3.45 3.15 32.32
N LEU A 233 -4.11 4.03 33.08
CA LEU A 233 -5.18 4.92 32.62
C LEU A 233 -5.26 6.13 33.58
N ALA A 234 -4.97 7.31 33.03
CA ALA A 234 -5.57 8.58 33.40
C ALA A 234 -5.54 9.47 32.15
#